data_AF-A0A9P5JJ33-F1
#
_entry.id   AF-A0A9P5JJ33-F1
#
_cell.length_a   1.000
_cell.length_b   1.000
_cell.length_c   1.000
_cell.angle_alpha   90.00
_cell.angle_beta   90.00
_cell.angle_gamma   90.00
#
_symmetry.space_group_name_H-M   'P 1'
#
loop_
_entity.id
_entity.type
_entity.pdbx_description
1 polymer ?
#
loop_
_entity_poly.entity_id
_entity_poly.type
_entity_poly.pdbx_seq_one_letter_code
_entity_poly.pdbx_strand_id
1 'polypeptide(L)'
;MANPSASSNYSIVTQQELDHILSIPRENSTGAISQREPPEPLQIWADFVAMAPPFIAYYGAIHQDQSLLQLAYDQIAAYRTLLLDADVGLLQHIVLGGGTGSPPTDSGHWSTGNAWFLTGLLRVERTIFLSSFRNVMVAQRGTLLEWALELTGAAWTYQTSSGFLYNYIDCAALGQINSTTCFEDSAGTALLAAGTFRLAQILHSWSRTPYSFKGMTRAPNVQAAEQARQYIVNHVDSTTGILSPIVNPLDWTSQLQGGGASPEGQAFILMLQAAYRDWWSLTGGYY
;
A
#
# COMPACT_ATOMS: atom_id res chain seq x y z
N MET A 1 27.69 -18.76 6.31
CA MET A 1 28.60 -17.95 5.48
C MET A 1 28.03 -17.94 4.08
N ALA A 2 27.58 -16.78 3.59
CA ALA A 2 27.04 -16.65 2.23
C ALA A 2 28.16 -16.84 1.21
N ASN A 3 27.88 -17.55 0.11
CA ASN A 3 28.83 -17.78 -0.97
C ASN A 3 29.22 -16.43 -1.63
N PRO A 4 30.50 -16.02 -1.64
CA PRO A 4 30.91 -14.72 -2.18
C PRO A 4 30.51 -14.49 -3.65
N SER A 5 30.35 -15.56 -4.44
CA SER A 5 29.88 -15.50 -5.83
C SER A 5 28.38 -15.21 -5.96
N ALA A 6 27.59 -15.55 -4.93
CA ALA A 6 26.16 -15.24 -4.89
C ALA A 6 25.93 -13.76 -4.53
N SER A 7 26.75 -13.20 -3.63
CA SER A 7 26.67 -11.77 -3.27
C SER A 7 27.00 -10.83 -4.44
N SER A 8 27.97 -11.19 -5.29
CA SER A 8 28.28 -10.39 -6.49
C SER A 8 27.19 -10.47 -7.56
N ASN A 9 26.41 -11.55 -7.60
CA ASN A 9 25.32 -11.70 -8.57
C ASN A 9 24.10 -10.87 -8.17
N TYR A 10 23.74 -10.86 -6.88
CA TYR A 10 22.63 -10.02 -6.41
C TYR A 10 22.90 -8.53 -6.56
N SER A 11 24.13 -8.05 -6.30
CA SER A 11 24.44 -6.62 -6.49
C SER A 11 24.26 -6.19 -7.95
N ILE A 12 24.66 -7.02 -8.91
CA ILE A 12 24.49 -6.76 -10.35
C ILE A 12 23.00 -6.68 -10.69
N VAL A 13 22.22 -7.70 -10.32
CA VAL A 13 20.79 -7.76 -10.67
C VAL A 13 20.02 -6.61 -10.01
N THR A 14 20.34 -6.24 -8.76
CA THR A 14 19.69 -5.10 -8.10
C THR A 14 20.07 -3.75 -8.73
N GLN A 15 21.30 -3.61 -9.23
CA GLN A 15 21.67 -2.40 -9.98
C GLN A 15 20.91 -2.34 -11.29
N GLN A 16 20.82 -3.45 -12.03
CA GLN A 16 20.09 -3.52 -13.30
C GLN A 16 18.60 -3.19 -13.12
N GLU A 17 17.98 -3.69 -12.04
CA GLU A 17 16.59 -3.36 -11.71
C GLU A 17 16.42 -1.87 -11.40
N LEU A 18 17.34 -1.27 -10.64
CA LEU A 18 17.32 0.17 -10.38
C LEU A 18 17.47 0.98 -11.68
N ASP A 19 18.47 0.64 -12.51
CA ASP A 19 18.72 1.32 -13.78
C ASP A 19 17.50 1.23 -14.70
N HIS A 20 16.85 0.06 -14.72
CA HIS A 20 15.64 -0.18 -15.47
C HIS A 20 14.49 0.71 -14.98
N ILE A 21 14.15 0.67 -13.69
CA ILE A 21 13.08 1.51 -13.10
C ILE A 21 13.33 2.99 -13.37
N LEU A 22 14.58 3.45 -13.24
CA LEU A 22 14.93 4.86 -13.46
C LEU A 22 14.90 5.28 -14.93
N SER A 23 14.95 4.33 -15.87
CA SER A 23 14.82 4.58 -17.31
C SER A 23 13.37 4.73 -17.78
N ILE A 24 12.40 4.31 -16.97
CA ILE A 24 10.97 4.37 -17.32
C ILE A 24 10.53 5.84 -17.45
N PRO A 25 9.70 6.19 -18.46
CA PRO A 25 9.20 7.55 -18.65
C PRO A 25 8.47 8.12 -17.43
N ARG A 26 8.55 9.44 -17.29
CA ARG A 26 7.94 10.17 -16.18
C ARG A 26 6.85 11.11 -16.68
N GLU A 27 5.87 11.34 -15.82
CA GLU A 27 4.88 12.39 -16.01
C GLU A 27 5.59 13.76 -15.86
N ASN A 28 5.34 14.66 -16.80
CA ASN A 28 6.16 15.86 -16.99
C ASN A 28 6.06 16.86 -15.84
N SER A 29 4.91 16.96 -15.17
CA SER A 29 4.67 17.99 -14.14
C SER A 29 5.12 17.57 -12.74
N THR A 30 4.89 16.30 -12.39
CA THR A 30 5.14 15.73 -11.06
C THR A 30 6.42 14.91 -11.00
N GLY A 31 6.93 14.43 -12.13
CA GLY A 31 8.07 13.52 -12.20
C GLY A 31 7.75 12.08 -11.77
N ALA A 32 6.47 11.72 -11.66
CA ALA A 32 6.01 10.36 -11.37
C ALA A 32 6.48 9.40 -12.46
N ILE A 33 7.24 8.38 -12.09
CA ILE A 33 7.60 7.26 -12.98
C ILE A 33 6.32 6.51 -13.34
N SER A 34 6.12 6.22 -14.61
CA SER A 34 5.00 5.43 -15.09
C SER A 34 5.01 4.02 -14.51
N GLN A 35 3.84 3.47 -14.17
CA GLN A 35 3.68 2.03 -13.93
C GLN A 35 3.96 1.22 -15.21
N ARG A 36 3.68 1.82 -16.37
CA ARG A 36 3.76 1.20 -17.70
C ARG A 36 4.99 1.68 -18.46
N GLU A 37 5.53 0.81 -19.29
CA GLU A 37 6.69 1.11 -20.13
C GLU A 37 6.30 1.27 -21.60
N PRO A 38 7.05 2.04 -22.40
CA PRO A 38 6.87 2.07 -23.84
C PRO A 38 6.90 0.66 -24.44
N PRO A 39 6.05 0.36 -25.44
CA PRO A 39 5.21 1.28 -26.19
C PRO A 39 3.85 1.60 -25.54
N GLU A 40 3.57 1.09 -24.33
CA GLU A 40 2.34 1.42 -23.63
C GLU A 40 2.34 2.90 -23.20
N PRO A 41 1.18 3.58 -23.22
CA PRO A 41 1.09 4.95 -22.75
C PRO A 41 1.42 5.03 -21.26
N LEU A 42 1.91 6.20 -20.83
CA LEU A 42 2.17 6.48 -19.43
C LEU A 42 0.88 6.29 -18.61
N GLN A 43 0.97 5.54 -17.52
CA GLN A 43 -0.13 5.34 -16.57
C GLN A 43 0.37 5.38 -15.14
N ILE A 44 -0.48 5.84 -14.24
CA ILE A 44 -0.20 5.98 -12.82
C ILE A 44 -1.20 5.09 -12.07
N TRP A 45 -0.67 4.06 -11.42
CA TRP A 45 -1.44 3.02 -10.72
C TRP A 45 -1.14 3.10 -9.23
N ALA A 46 -2.15 3.08 -8.36
CA ALA A 46 -1.94 3.11 -6.90
C ALA A 46 -0.96 2.02 -6.42
N ASP A 47 -0.96 0.88 -7.10
CA ASP A 47 -0.10 -0.29 -6.93
C ASP A 47 1.40 0.03 -6.97
N PHE A 48 1.82 0.93 -7.87
CA PHE A 48 3.23 1.29 -8.09
C PHE A 48 3.94 1.63 -6.79
N VAL A 49 3.22 2.29 -5.87
CA VAL A 49 3.74 2.77 -4.59
C VAL A 49 4.23 1.61 -3.72
N ALA A 50 3.66 0.41 -3.84
CA ALA A 50 4.15 -0.79 -3.17
C ALA A 50 5.29 -1.50 -3.90
N MET A 51 5.39 -1.29 -5.22
CA MET A 51 6.32 -2.04 -6.09
C MET A 51 7.69 -1.37 -6.14
N ALA A 52 7.78 -0.13 -6.61
CA ALA A 52 9.07 0.51 -6.92
C ALA A 52 9.64 1.37 -5.77
N PRO A 53 8.90 2.31 -5.13
CA PRO A 53 9.47 3.17 -4.10
C PRO A 53 10.13 2.42 -2.93
N PRO A 54 9.55 1.32 -2.39
CA PRO A 54 10.21 0.54 -1.33
C PRO A 54 11.54 -0.06 -1.77
N PHE A 55 11.63 -0.52 -3.02
CA PHE A 55 12.88 -1.03 -3.59
C PHE A 55 13.93 0.08 -3.71
N ILE A 56 13.57 1.22 -4.32
CA ILE A 56 14.46 2.38 -4.48
C ILE A 56 14.97 2.86 -3.11
N ALA A 57 14.08 3.00 -2.12
CA ALA A 57 14.42 3.40 -0.77
C ALA A 57 15.41 2.42 -0.13
N TYR A 58 15.15 1.12 -0.23
CA TYR A 58 15.99 0.10 0.39
C TYR A 58 17.36 0.03 -0.26
N TYR A 59 17.42 0.14 -1.60
CA TYR A 59 18.65 0.25 -2.35
C TYR A 59 19.48 1.45 -1.87
N GLY A 60 18.85 2.62 -1.75
CA GLY A 60 19.50 3.83 -1.22
C GLY A 60 20.03 3.66 0.20
N ALA A 61 19.24 3.06 1.09
CA ALA A 61 19.65 2.84 2.47
C ALA A 61 20.91 1.97 2.59
N ILE A 62 20.99 0.85 1.85
CA ILE A 62 22.14 -0.06 1.94
C ILE A 62 23.39 0.51 1.24
N HIS A 63 23.22 1.39 0.25
CA HIS A 63 24.33 2.08 -0.44
C HIS A 63 24.69 3.43 0.17
N GLN A 64 24.04 3.83 1.28
CA GLN A 64 24.24 5.13 1.91
C GLN A 64 23.99 6.30 0.94
N ASP A 65 22.95 6.19 0.12
CA ASP A 65 22.53 7.20 -0.84
C ASP A 65 21.20 7.83 -0.42
N GLN A 66 21.28 9.04 0.13
CA GLN A 66 20.10 9.82 0.52
C GLN A 66 19.24 10.20 -0.69
N SER A 67 19.84 10.39 -1.87
CA SER A 67 19.11 10.85 -3.06
C SER A 67 18.08 9.82 -3.51
N LEU A 68 18.38 8.53 -3.38
CA LEU A 68 17.44 7.45 -3.67
C LEU A 68 16.32 7.34 -2.63
N LEU A 69 16.62 7.59 -1.35
CA LEU A 69 15.57 7.68 -0.31
C LEU A 69 14.65 8.88 -0.55
N GLN A 70 15.21 10.02 -0.96
CA GLN A 70 14.44 11.20 -1.34
C GLN A 70 13.59 10.93 -2.58
N LEU A 71 14.17 10.29 -3.61
CA LEU A 71 13.44 9.90 -4.81
C LEU A 71 12.25 8.99 -4.48
N ALA A 72 12.43 7.99 -3.60
CA ALA A 72 11.33 7.12 -3.19
C ALA A 72 10.19 7.89 -2.50
N TYR A 73 10.52 8.87 -1.64
CA TYR A 73 9.54 9.78 -1.06
C TYR A 73 8.85 10.64 -2.13
N ASP A 74 9.62 11.22 -3.07
CA ASP A 74 9.09 12.08 -4.13
C ASP A 74 8.15 11.32 -5.07
N GLN A 75 8.43 10.05 -5.35
CA GLN A 75 7.51 9.19 -6.12
C GLN A 75 6.18 8.99 -5.39
N ILE A 76 6.18 8.77 -4.08
CA ILE A 76 4.93 8.67 -3.29
C ILE A 76 4.16 9.99 -3.32
N ALA A 77 4.86 11.12 -3.17
CA ALA A 77 4.26 12.45 -3.23
C ALA A 77 3.61 12.72 -4.60
N ALA A 78 4.30 12.36 -5.68
CA ALA A 78 3.81 12.51 -7.05
C ALA A 78 2.57 11.63 -7.31
N TYR A 79 2.62 10.35 -6.91
CA TYR A 79 1.47 9.44 -7.02
C TYR A 79 0.27 9.92 -6.20
N ARG A 80 0.49 10.40 -4.96
CA ARG A 80 -0.58 11.01 -4.17
C ARG A 80 -1.20 12.21 -4.87
N THR A 81 -0.38 13.09 -5.44
CA THR A 81 -0.84 14.29 -6.15
C THR A 81 -1.75 13.94 -7.32
N LEU A 82 -1.45 12.85 -8.04
CA LEU A 82 -2.19 12.45 -9.24
C LEU A 82 -3.41 11.58 -8.94
N LEU A 83 -3.39 10.78 -7.86
CA LEU A 83 -4.43 9.79 -7.56
C LEU A 83 -5.43 10.22 -6.48
N LEU A 84 -5.09 11.18 -5.62
CA LEU A 84 -5.95 11.54 -4.49
C LEU A 84 -7.24 12.21 -4.96
N ASP A 85 -8.36 11.56 -4.66
CA ASP A 85 -9.66 12.21 -4.59
C ASP A 85 -9.79 12.88 -3.21
N ALA A 86 -9.61 14.19 -3.19
CA ALA A 86 -9.62 14.97 -1.95
C ALA A 86 -11.01 15.07 -1.30
N ASP A 87 -12.09 14.83 -2.05
CA ASP A 87 -13.46 14.95 -1.52
C ASP A 87 -13.79 13.77 -0.61
N VAL A 88 -13.25 12.58 -0.91
CA VAL A 88 -13.46 11.37 -0.10
C VAL A 88 -12.22 10.91 0.66
N GLY A 89 -11.04 11.45 0.35
CA GLY A 89 -9.77 11.10 1.00
C GLY A 89 -9.22 9.73 0.59
N LEU A 90 -9.67 9.20 -0.55
CA LEU A 90 -9.24 7.93 -1.13
C LEU A 90 -8.43 8.17 -2.41
N LEU A 91 -7.73 7.14 -2.86
CA LEU A 91 -6.98 7.17 -4.11
C LEU A 91 -7.77 6.48 -5.21
N GLN A 92 -7.83 7.13 -6.36
CA GLN A 92 -8.21 6.51 -7.63
C GLN A 92 -7.23 5.37 -7.94
N HIS A 93 -7.69 4.36 -8.67
CA HIS A 93 -6.89 3.19 -8.98
C HIS A 93 -5.86 3.47 -10.08
N ILE A 94 -6.31 3.88 -11.27
CA ILE A 94 -5.49 4.09 -12.47
C ILE A 94 -5.90 5.40 -13.16
N VAL A 95 -4.96 6.34 -13.23
CA VAL A 95 -5.12 7.61 -13.96
C VAL A 95 -4.06 7.75 -15.05
N LEU A 96 -4.31 8.70 -15.97
CA LEU A 96 -3.52 8.92 -17.18
C LEU A 96 -3.54 7.74 -18.15
N GLY A 97 -3.16 8.00 -19.40
CA GLY A 97 -3.39 7.06 -20.50
C GLY A 97 -4.87 7.01 -20.91
N GLY A 98 -5.30 5.86 -21.42
CA GLY A 98 -6.66 5.66 -21.95
C GLY A 98 -6.83 6.11 -23.41
N GLY A 99 -8.01 5.80 -23.97
CA GLY A 99 -8.34 5.98 -25.39
C GLY A 99 -8.47 4.65 -26.16
N THR A 100 -8.99 4.70 -27.38
CA THR A 100 -9.15 3.49 -28.22
C THR A 100 -7.81 2.82 -28.46
N GLY A 101 -7.65 1.57 -28.00
CA GLY A 101 -6.42 0.78 -28.14
C GLY A 101 -5.37 1.02 -27.06
N SER A 102 -5.67 1.81 -26.02
CA SER A 102 -4.81 1.97 -24.84
C SER A 102 -5.29 1.07 -23.69
N PRO A 103 -4.40 0.70 -22.74
CA PRO A 103 -4.81 0.05 -21.50
C PRO A 103 -5.90 0.86 -20.77
N PRO A 104 -6.84 0.19 -20.08
CA PRO A 104 -7.94 0.87 -19.41
C PRO A 104 -7.42 1.79 -18.30
N THR A 105 -8.13 2.88 -18.06
CA THR A 105 -8.06 3.66 -16.83
C THR A 105 -9.15 3.21 -15.87
N ASP A 106 -8.99 3.52 -14.59
CA ASP A 106 -9.95 3.18 -13.54
C ASP A 106 -9.94 4.29 -12.48
N SER A 107 -10.92 5.18 -12.56
CA SER A 107 -11.05 6.29 -11.61
C SER A 107 -11.71 5.86 -10.29
N GLY A 108 -12.06 4.59 -10.11
CA GLY A 108 -12.70 4.11 -8.89
C GLY A 108 -11.73 3.97 -7.72
N HIS A 109 -12.28 4.05 -6.50
CA HIS A 109 -11.53 3.90 -5.25
C HIS A 109 -11.33 2.43 -4.88
N TRP A 110 -10.55 1.72 -5.70
CA TRP A 110 -10.30 0.29 -5.53
C TRP A 110 -9.59 -0.02 -4.20
N SER A 111 -10.15 -0.94 -3.41
CA SER A 111 -9.71 -1.23 -2.05
C SER A 111 -8.30 -1.77 -2.01
N THR A 112 -7.97 -2.72 -2.89
CA THR A 112 -6.63 -3.31 -2.93
C THR A 112 -5.58 -2.28 -3.39
N GLY A 113 -5.90 -1.40 -4.35
CA GLY A 113 -5.02 -0.30 -4.77
C GLY A 113 -4.71 0.70 -3.64
N ASN A 114 -5.73 1.10 -2.87
CA ASN A 114 -5.54 1.94 -1.68
C ASN A 114 -4.68 1.24 -0.61
N ALA A 115 -4.87 -0.06 -0.42
CA ALA A 115 -4.08 -0.86 0.52
C ALA A 115 -2.62 -1.03 0.07
N TRP A 116 -2.36 -1.16 -1.23
CA TRP A 116 -1.02 -1.14 -1.80
C TRP A 116 -0.32 0.18 -1.55
N PHE A 117 -0.99 1.30 -1.82
CA PHE A 117 -0.43 2.62 -1.56
C PHE A 117 -0.02 2.77 -0.08
N LEU A 118 -0.91 2.43 0.86
CA LEU A 118 -0.60 2.46 2.30
C LEU A 118 0.63 1.62 2.63
N THR A 119 0.69 0.39 2.12
CA THR A 119 1.77 -0.55 2.38
C THR A 119 3.11 -0.05 1.87
N GLY A 120 3.15 0.45 0.64
CA GLY A 120 4.35 1.00 0.01
C GLY A 120 4.89 2.21 0.76
N LEU A 121 4.00 3.15 1.08
CA LEU A 121 4.31 4.33 1.86
C LEU A 121 4.94 3.98 3.21
N LEU A 122 4.35 3.06 3.97
CA LEU A 122 4.87 2.67 5.28
C LEU A 122 6.22 1.96 5.19
N ARG A 123 6.45 1.19 4.12
CA ARG A 123 7.76 0.55 3.86
C ARG A 123 8.84 1.58 3.57
N VAL A 124 8.53 2.64 2.81
CA VAL A 124 9.48 3.74 2.57
C VAL A 124 9.77 4.50 3.86
N GLU A 125 8.75 4.89 4.64
CA GLU A 125 8.94 5.54 5.95
C GLU A 125 9.89 4.72 6.83
N ARG A 126 9.61 3.42 6.95
CA ARG A 126 10.36 2.54 7.83
C ARG A 126 11.80 2.35 7.37
N THR A 127 12.01 2.30 6.06
CA THR A 127 13.34 2.22 5.46
C THR A 127 14.14 3.49 5.75
N ILE A 128 13.55 4.67 5.59
CA ILE A 128 14.20 5.95 5.94
C ILE A 128 14.55 5.96 7.44
N PHE A 129 13.65 5.55 8.33
CA PHE A 129 13.94 5.51 9.77
C PHE A 129 15.12 4.60 10.14
N LEU A 130 15.22 3.45 9.49
CA LEU A 130 16.27 2.46 9.77
C LEU A 130 17.60 2.81 9.09
N SER A 131 17.60 3.75 8.15
CA SER A 131 18.81 4.26 7.50
C SER A 131 19.60 5.24 8.38
N SER A 132 20.82 5.57 7.94
CA SER A 132 21.64 6.64 8.52
C SER A 132 21.03 8.04 8.33
N PHE A 133 20.06 8.21 7.42
CA PHE A 133 19.45 9.49 7.06
C PHE A 133 18.19 9.84 7.88
N ARG A 134 17.80 8.99 8.84
CA ARG A 134 16.57 9.17 9.64
C ARG A 134 16.41 10.55 10.29
N ASN A 135 17.53 11.17 10.69
CA ASN A 135 17.56 12.46 11.39
C ASN A 135 17.47 13.65 10.44
N VAL A 136 17.91 13.49 9.18
CA VAL A 136 17.83 14.56 8.17
C VAL A 136 16.55 14.47 7.33
N MET A 137 15.87 13.31 7.33
CA MET A 137 14.61 13.08 6.63
C MET A 137 13.39 12.99 7.60
N VAL A 138 13.44 13.70 8.73
CA VAL A 138 12.35 13.70 9.72
C VAL A 138 11.04 14.25 9.11
N ALA A 139 11.13 15.31 8.31
CA ALA A 139 9.96 15.93 7.68
C ALA A 139 9.26 14.97 6.72
N GLN A 140 10.02 14.35 5.81
CA GLN A 140 9.52 13.37 4.84
C GLN A 140 8.79 12.23 5.53
N ARG A 141 9.40 11.67 6.58
CA ARG A 141 8.78 10.60 7.36
C ARG A 141 7.51 11.05 8.08
N GLY A 142 7.49 12.27 8.63
CA GLY A 142 6.29 12.86 9.22
C GLY A 142 5.15 12.97 8.21
N THR A 143 5.43 13.54 7.03
CA THR A 143 4.47 13.68 5.94
C THR A 143 3.91 12.33 5.47
N LEU A 144 4.75 11.30 5.34
CA LEU A 144 4.28 9.94 5.01
C LEU A 144 3.27 9.44 6.05
N LEU A 145 3.58 9.59 7.35
CA LEU A 145 2.68 9.14 8.42
C LEU A 145 1.37 9.94 8.48
N GLU A 146 1.40 11.23 8.16
CA GLU A 146 0.19 12.05 8.01
C GLU A 146 -0.70 11.52 6.88
N TRP A 147 -0.14 11.25 5.71
CA TRP A 147 -0.90 10.68 4.58
C TRP A 147 -1.44 9.28 4.90
N ALA A 148 -0.71 8.46 5.65
CA ALA A 148 -1.19 7.16 6.11
C ALA A 148 -2.37 7.29 7.08
N LEU A 149 -2.33 8.27 8.00
CA LEU A 149 -3.43 8.59 8.91
C LEU A 149 -4.66 9.15 8.18
N GLU A 150 -4.46 9.96 7.15
CA GLU A 150 -5.53 10.46 6.29
C GLU A 150 -6.22 9.31 5.54
N LEU A 151 -5.43 8.45 4.88
CA LEU A 151 -5.95 7.34 4.09
C LEU A 151 -6.70 6.31 4.95
N THR A 152 -6.10 5.88 6.06
CA THR A 152 -6.77 4.95 6.99
C THR A 152 -8.01 5.59 7.61
N GLY A 153 -7.93 6.88 7.98
CA GLY A 153 -9.07 7.64 8.47
C GLY A 153 -10.24 7.68 7.48
N ALA A 154 -9.97 7.86 6.19
CA ALA A 154 -10.99 7.90 5.14
C ALA A 154 -11.55 6.49 4.84
N ALA A 155 -10.68 5.53 4.56
CA ALA A 155 -11.09 4.19 4.13
C ALA A 155 -11.95 3.46 5.18
N TRP A 156 -11.59 3.57 6.47
CA TRP A 156 -12.35 2.90 7.52
C TRP A 156 -13.71 3.56 7.83
N THR A 157 -14.02 4.74 7.28
CA THR A 157 -15.39 5.29 7.37
C THR A 157 -16.41 4.49 6.54
N TYR A 158 -15.95 3.74 5.55
CA TYR A 158 -16.76 2.91 4.67
C TYR A 158 -16.80 1.43 5.09
N GLN A 159 -16.19 1.08 6.24
CA GLN A 159 -16.21 -0.29 6.75
C GLN A 159 -17.66 -0.74 6.98
N THR A 160 -18.00 -1.93 6.49
CA THR A 160 -19.32 -2.51 6.75
C THR A 160 -19.45 -2.93 8.21
N SER A 161 -20.67 -3.12 8.70
CA SER A 161 -20.91 -3.64 10.06
C SER A 161 -20.34 -5.06 10.27
N SER A 162 -20.10 -5.81 9.19
CA SER A 162 -19.43 -7.10 9.22
C SER A 162 -17.90 -7.00 9.33
N GLY A 163 -17.32 -5.82 9.10
CA GLY A 163 -15.90 -5.55 9.27
C GLY A 163 -15.09 -5.52 7.96
N PHE A 164 -15.69 -5.74 6.80
CA PHE A 164 -14.97 -5.72 5.51
C PHE A 164 -15.13 -4.39 4.76
N LEU A 165 -14.32 -4.21 3.71
CA LEU A 165 -14.47 -3.19 2.68
C LEU A 165 -14.89 -3.83 1.36
N TYR A 166 -15.72 -3.11 0.60
CA TYR A 166 -16.05 -3.51 -0.77
C TYR A 166 -14.84 -3.33 -1.69
N ASN A 167 -14.83 -4.04 -2.82
CA ASN A 167 -13.83 -3.94 -3.88
C ASN A 167 -13.60 -2.50 -4.32
N TYR A 168 -14.66 -1.72 -4.49
CA TYR A 168 -14.57 -0.26 -4.52
C TYR A 168 -15.11 0.27 -3.19
N ILE A 169 -14.24 0.93 -2.41
CA ILE A 169 -14.47 1.22 -0.98
C ILE A 169 -15.81 1.92 -0.73
N ASP A 170 -16.17 2.88 -1.58
CA ASP A 170 -17.30 3.78 -1.45
C ASP A 170 -18.51 3.39 -2.33
N CYS A 171 -18.48 2.25 -3.01
CA CYS A 171 -19.53 1.88 -3.97
C CYS A 171 -20.93 1.85 -3.36
N ALA A 172 -21.07 1.41 -2.10
CA ALA A 172 -22.34 1.44 -1.39
C ALA A 172 -22.83 2.89 -1.16
N ALA A 173 -21.95 3.81 -0.77
CA ALA A 173 -22.27 5.21 -0.57
C ALA A 173 -22.63 5.92 -1.89
N LEU A 174 -22.07 5.46 -3.01
CA LEU A 174 -22.41 5.91 -4.36
C LEU A 174 -23.69 5.28 -4.93
N GLY A 175 -24.41 4.46 -4.15
CA GLY A 175 -25.64 3.79 -4.60
C GLY A 175 -25.41 2.65 -5.59
N GLN A 176 -24.19 2.10 -5.66
CA GLN A 176 -23.76 1.07 -6.60
C GLN A 176 -23.75 -0.33 -5.99
N ILE A 177 -24.45 -0.55 -4.87
CA ILE A 177 -24.44 -1.83 -4.14
C ILE A 177 -24.87 -3.05 -4.99
N ASN A 178 -25.65 -2.83 -6.04
CA ASN A 178 -26.08 -3.89 -6.97
C ASN A 178 -25.17 -4.03 -8.20
N SER A 179 -24.07 -3.27 -8.27
CA SER A 179 -23.07 -3.39 -9.35
C SER A 179 -22.28 -4.68 -9.21
N THR A 180 -21.90 -5.28 -10.34
CA THR A 180 -21.00 -6.44 -10.37
C THR A 180 -19.59 -6.13 -9.84
N THR A 181 -19.25 -4.85 -9.70
CA THR A 181 -17.98 -4.37 -9.15
C THR A 181 -18.04 -4.06 -7.65
N CYS A 182 -19.23 -4.04 -7.05
CA CYS A 182 -19.44 -3.71 -5.64
C CYS A 182 -19.66 -5.00 -4.83
N PHE A 183 -18.58 -5.75 -4.65
CA PHE A 183 -18.57 -7.01 -3.90
C PHE A 183 -17.58 -6.94 -2.75
N GLU A 184 -17.66 -7.87 -1.82
CA GLU A 184 -16.78 -7.94 -0.66
C GLU A 184 -15.35 -8.29 -1.10
N ASP A 185 -14.36 -7.45 -0.76
CA ASP A 185 -12.96 -7.73 -1.09
C ASP A 185 -12.14 -8.02 0.17
N SER A 186 -11.99 -9.32 0.48
CA SER A 186 -11.18 -9.75 1.61
C SER A 186 -9.69 -9.48 1.41
N ALA A 187 -9.19 -9.42 0.17
CA ALA A 187 -7.77 -9.19 -0.08
C ALA A 187 -7.39 -7.75 0.27
N GLY A 188 -8.09 -6.77 -0.31
CA GLY A 188 -7.89 -5.36 0.00
C GLY A 188 -8.14 -5.04 1.47
N THR A 189 -9.21 -5.60 2.05
CA THR A 189 -9.51 -5.49 3.48
C THR A 189 -8.35 -6.00 4.35
N ALA A 190 -7.80 -7.18 4.04
CA ALA A 190 -6.71 -7.78 4.81
C ALA A 190 -5.43 -6.92 4.74
N LEU A 191 -5.06 -6.44 3.55
CA LEU A 191 -3.86 -5.63 3.38
C LEU A 191 -4.00 -4.26 4.05
N LEU A 192 -5.17 -3.62 3.96
CA LEU A 192 -5.41 -2.33 4.63
C LEU A 192 -5.37 -2.46 6.15
N ALA A 193 -5.93 -3.55 6.69
CA ALA A 193 -5.84 -3.87 8.12
C ALA A 193 -4.38 -4.13 8.54
N ALA A 194 -3.60 -4.86 7.73
CA ALA A 194 -2.18 -5.08 7.97
C ALA A 194 -1.40 -3.75 8.03
N GLY A 195 -1.64 -2.87 7.05
CA GLY A 195 -1.05 -1.53 7.00
C GLY A 195 -1.44 -0.68 8.22
N THR A 196 -2.69 -0.76 8.65
CA THR A 196 -3.20 -0.06 9.84
C THR A 196 -2.50 -0.49 11.13
N PHE A 197 -2.31 -1.80 11.34
CA PHE A 197 -1.54 -2.30 12.48
C PHE A 197 -0.07 -1.89 12.43
N ARG A 198 0.54 -1.84 11.24
CA ARG A 198 1.92 -1.35 11.06
C ARG A 198 2.03 0.15 11.34
N LEU A 199 1.08 0.96 10.87
CA LEU A 199 1.00 2.38 11.17
C LEU A 199 0.93 2.59 12.69
N ALA A 200 0.05 1.89 13.40
CA ALA A 200 -0.05 2.00 14.85
C ALA A 200 1.29 1.68 15.57
N GLN A 201 2.02 0.66 15.13
CA GLN A 201 3.35 0.32 15.68
C GLN A 201 4.38 1.42 15.42
N ILE A 202 4.38 1.98 14.21
CA ILE A 202 5.30 3.07 13.83
C ILE A 202 5.00 4.31 14.66
N LEU A 203 3.73 4.69 14.81
CA LEU A 203 3.30 5.83 15.63
C LEU A 203 3.66 5.64 17.11
N HIS A 204 3.45 4.43 17.64
CA HIS A 204 3.85 4.07 18.99
C HIS A 204 5.37 4.24 19.21
N SER A 205 6.17 3.82 18.24
CA SER A 205 7.63 3.98 18.27
C SER A 205 8.05 5.44 18.14
N TRP A 206 7.38 6.19 17.25
CA TRP A 206 7.67 7.60 16.99
C TRP A 206 7.42 8.48 18.20
N SER A 207 6.31 8.24 18.91
CA SER A 207 5.93 9.00 20.12
C SER A 207 6.99 8.95 21.22
N ARG A 208 7.90 7.97 21.19
CA ARG A 208 9.01 7.80 22.14
C ARG A 208 10.34 8.38 21.65
N THR A 209 10.37 8.99 20.48
CA THR A 209 11.57 9.66 19.96
C THR A 209 11.56 11.14 20.36
N PRO A 210 12.73 11.80 20.51
CA PRO A 210 12.80 13.26 20.75
C PRO A 210 12.16 14.08 19.63
N TYR A 211 12.03 13.48 18.44
CA TYR A 211 11.41 14.05 17.25
C TYR A 211 9.90 13.78 17.20
N SER A 212 9.27 13.46 18.34
CA SER A 212 7.83 13.20 18.43
C SER A 212 7.06 14.34 17.77
N PHE A 213 6.26 14.02 16.75
CA PHE A 213 5.35 14.98 16.13
C PHE A 213 4.23 15.25 17.14
N LYS A 214 4.47 16.19 18.07
CA LYS A 214 3.49 16.67 19.05
C LYS A 214 2.40 17.41 18.28
N GLY A 215 1.41 16.67 17.78
CA GLY A 215 0.36 17.24 16.94
C GLY A 215 -0.49 16.25 16.15
N MET A 216 -0.20 14.93 16.18
CA MET A 216 -1.10 13.97 15.55
C MET A 216 -2.45 13.94 16.28
N THR A 217 -3.47 14.46 15.58
CA THR A 217 -4.86 14.49 16.04
C THR A 217 -5.67 13.28 15.56
N ARG A 218 -5.13 12.50 14.62
CA ARG A 218 -5.80 11.35 14.02
C ARG A 218 -5.29 10.04 14.61
N ALA A 219 -6.21 9.13 14.89
CA ALA A 219 -5.89 7.77 15.31
C ALA A 219 -5.70 6.87 14.08
N PRO A 220 -4.88 5.81 14.18
CA PRO A 220 -4.69 4.84 13.09
C PRO A 220 -5.92 3.99 12.78
N ASN A 221 -6.98 4.01 13.61
CA ASN A 221 -8.19 3.19 13.47
C ASN A 221 -7.97 1.67 13.68
N VAL A 222 -7.18 1.30 14.70
CA VAL A 222 -6.90 -0.12 15.02
C VAL A 222 -8.14 -0.95 15.37
N GLN A 223 -9.20 -0.31 15.87
CA GLN A 223 -10.46 -1.02 16.15
C GLN A 223 -11.13 -1.51 14.85
N ALA A 224 -11.14 -0.68 13.81
CA ALA A 224 -11.61 -1.06 12.49
C ALA A 224 -10.72 -2.19 11.90
N ALA A 225 -9.40 -2.07 12.02
CA ALA A 225 -8.48 -3.11 11.59
C ALA A 225 -8.66 -4.45 12.33
N GLU A 226 -9.02 -4.43 13.62
CA GLU A 226 -9.32 -5.64 14.38
C GLU A 226 -10.65 -6.28 13.95
N GLN A 227 -11.69 -5.48 13.67
CA GLN A 227 -12.94 -6.01 13.11
C GLN A 227 -12.70 -6.65 11.73
N ALA A 228 -11.91 -5.98 10.88
CA ALA A 228 -11.48 -6.53 9.60
C ALA A 228 -10.71 -7.84 9.80
N ARG A 229 -9.76 -7.90 10.74
CA ARG A 229 -9.01 -9.13 11.03
C ARG A 229 -9.92 -10.28 11.45
N GLN A 230 -10.90 -10.02 12.31
CA GLN A 230 -11.87 -11.04 12.74
C GLN A 230 -12.72 -11.54 11.57
N TYR A 231 -13.17 -10.62 10.70
CA TYR A 231 -13.84 -10.97 9.46
C TYR A 231 -12.99 -11.91 8.59
N ILE A 232 -11.74 -11.51 8.32
CA ILE A 232 -10.82 -12.26 7.46
C ILE A 232 -10.53 -13.66 8.01
N VAL A 233 -10.32 -13.81 9.32
CA VAL A 233 -10.09 -15.13 9.94
C VAL A 233 -11.25 -16.09 9.69
N ASN A 234 -12.48 -15.60 9.69
CA ASN A 234 -13.67 -16.42 9.43
C ASN A 234 -13.88 -16.73 7.93
N HIS A 235 -13.12 -16.08 7.05
CA HIS A 235 -13.20 -16.19 5.60
C HIS A 235 -12.00 -16.93 4.97
N VAL A 236 -11.09 -17.42 5.81
CA VAL A 236 -10.06 -18.38 5.42
C VAL A 236 -10.63 -19.78 5.60
N ASP A 237 -10.69 -20.55 4.50
CA ASP A 237 -11.14 -21.92 4.55
C ASP A 237 -10.22 -22.77 5.45
N SER A 238 -10.80 -23.39 6.48
CA SER A 238 -10.05 -24.11 7.52
C SER A 238 -9.34 -25.37 7.03
N THR A 239 -9.70 -25.90 5.85
CA THR A 239 -9.11 -27.12 5.29
C THR A 239 -7.97 -26.80 4.33
N THR A 240 -8.17 -25.78 3.50
CA THR A 240 -7.27 -25.42 2.39
C THR A 240 -6.39 -24.21 2.69
N GLY A 241 -6.79 -23.35 3.64
CA GLY A 241 -6.14 -22.08 3.93
C GLY A 241 -6.46 -20.96 2.92
N ILE A 242 -7.36 -21.21 1.97
CA ILE A 242 -7.69 -20.28 0.89
C ILE A 242 -8.63 -19.19 1.42
N LEU A 243 -8.28 -17.92 1.15
CA LEU A 243 -9.10 -16.74 1.48
C LEU A 243 -10.16 -16.52 0.41
N SER A 244 -11.42 -16.30 0.81
CA SER A 244 -12.52 -15.89 -0.07
C SER A 244 -13.64 -15.17 0.70
N PRO A 245 -14.43 -14.27 0.09
CA PRO A 245 -14.36 -13.79 -1.27
C PRO A 245 -13.21 -12.79 -1.48
N ILE A 246 -12.65 -12.76 -2.68
CA ILE A 246 -11.54 -11.88 -3.05
C ILE A 246 -11.74 -11.37 -4.48
N VAL A 247 -11.14 -10.22 -4.78
CA VAL A 247 -10.98 -9.73 -6.15
C VAL A 247 -10.17 -10.73 -7.01
N ASN A 248 -10.49 -10.80 -8.30
CA ASN A 248 -9.70 -11.55 -9.26
C ASN A 248 -8.41 -10.78 -9.57
N PRO A 249 -7.21 -11.34 -9.29
CA PRO A 249 -5.94 -10.61 -9.48
C PRO A 249 -5.63 -10.31 -10.95
N LEU A 250 -6.31 -10.97 -11.90
CA LEU A 250 -6.15 -10.71 -13.34
C LEU A 250 -7.25 -9.78 -13.89
N ASP A 251 -8.25 -9.45 -13.09
CA ASP A 251 -9.36 -8.57 -13.46
C ASP A 251 -9.97 -7.96 -12.20
N TRP A 252 -9.49 -6.78 -11.81
CA TRP A 252 -9.94 -6.07 -10.60
C TRP A 252 -11.43 -5.67 -10.62
N THR A 253 -12.10 -5.78 -11.77
CA THR A 253 -13.53 -5.48 -11.91
C THR A 253 -14.42 -6.68 -11.58
N SER A 254 -13.86 -7.87 -11.38
CA SER A 254 -14.59 -9.09 -11.06
C SER A 254 -14.12 -9.77 -9.78
N GLN A 255 -15.05 -10.42 -9.10
CA GLN A 255 -14.74 -11.30 -7.98
C GLN A 255 -14.21 -12.63 -8.50
N LEU A 256 -13.17 -13.17 -7.87
CA LEU A 256 -12.62 -14.47 -8.24
C LEU A 256 -13.67 -15.58 -8.03
N GLN A 257 -13.92 -16.36 -9.07
CA GLN A 257 -14.92 -17.43 -9.06
C GLN A 257 -14.29 -18.81 -8.81
N GLY A 258 -15.12 -19.77 -8.39
CA GLY A 258 -14.78 -21.20 -8.44
C GLY A 258 -13.77 -21.70 -7.40
N GLY A 259 -13.61 -21.01 -6.26
CA GLY A 259 -12.68 -21.43 -5.21
C GLY A 259 -11.20 -21.30 -5.60
N GLY A 260 -10.90 -20.47 -6.60
CA GLY A 260 -9.53 -20.12 -6.96
C GLY A 260 -8.79 -19.42 -5.82
N ALA A 261 -7.46 -19.58 -5.79
CA ALA A 261 -6.60 -18.87 -4.85
C ALA A 261 -5.90 -17.71 -5.54
N SER A 262 -5.84 -16.55 -4.87
CA SER A 262 -4.97 -15.43 -5.28
C SER A 262 -3.67 -15.49 -4.48
N PRO A 263 -2.50 -15.59 -5.13
CA PRO A 263 -1.21 -15.46 -4.44
C PRO A 263 -1.11 -14.18 -3.60
N GLU A 264 -1.68 -13.08 -4.08
CA GLU A 264 -1.70 -11.80 -3.37
C GLU A 264 -2.58 -11.89 -2.11
N GLY A 265 -3.82 -12.38 -2.25
CA GLY A 265 -4.71 -12.55 -1.10
C GLY A 265 -4.11 -13.46 -0.02
N GLN A 266 -3.40 -14.51 -0.43
CA GLN A 266 -2.69 -15.41 0.49
C GLN A 266 -1.47 -14.75 1.14
N ALA A 267 -0.73 -13.91 0.43
CA ALA A 267 0.33 -13.10 1.03
C ALA A 267 -0.25 -12.10 2.05
N PHE A 268 -1.39 -11.48 1.74
CA PHE A 268 -1.99 -10.45 2.59
C PHE A 268 -2.48 -10.98 3.92
N ILE A 269 -3.04 -12.20 4.00
CA ILE A 269 -3.41 -12.80 5.29
C ILE A 269 -2.18 -13.08 6.17
N LEU A 270 -1.05 -13.45 5.57
CA LEU A 270 0.21 -13.62 6.31
C LEU A 270 0.76 -12.28 6.79
N MET A 271 0.69 -11.25 5.95
CA MET A 271 1.06 -9.89 6.33
C MET A 271 0.18 -9.34 7.45
N LEU A 272 -1.14 -9.57 7.39
CA LEU A 272 -2.11 -9.21 8.41
C LEU A 272 -1.79 -9.91 9.73
N GLN A 273 -1.61 -11.23 9.71
CA GLN A 273 -1.32 -11.98 10.92
C GLN A 273 0.01 -11.55 11.56
N ALA A 274 1.04 -11.30 10.74
CA ALA A 274 2.31 -10.79 11.23
C ALA A 274 2.17 -9.39 11.84
N ALA A 275 1.47 -8.47 11.15
CA ALA A 275 1.28 -7.11 11.62
C ALA A 275 0.48 -7.06 12.94
N TYR A 276 -0.60 -7.85 13.04
CA TYR A 276 -1.42 -7.98 14.24
C TYR A 276 -0.61 -8.52 15.42
N ARG A 277 0.10 -9.65 15.24
CA ARG A 277 0.90 -10.25 16.30
C ARG A 277 1.94 -9.27 16.85
N ASP A 278 2.63 -8.57 15.96
CA ASP A 278 3.68 -7.61 16.35
C ASP A 278 3.07 -6.39 17.07
N TRP A 279 1.92 -5.88 16.59
CA TRP A 279 1.17 -4.81 17.26
C TRP A 279 0.67 -5.21 18.65
N TRP A 280 0.07 -6.41 18.76
CA TRP A 280 -0.44 -6.93 20.02
C TRP A 280 0.69 -7.10 21.05
N SER A 281 1.82 -7.67 20.62
CA SER A 281 3.01 -7.82 21.46
C SER A 281 3.53 -6.49 21.99
N LEU A 282 3.51 -5.44 21.14
CA LEU A 282 3.99 -4.11 21.50
C LEU A 282 3.05 -3.35 22.44
N THR A 283 1.74 -3.54 22.31
CA THR A 283 0.73 -2.67 22.92
C THR A 283 -0.19 -3.35 23.94
N GLY A 284 -0.18 -4.69 24.02
CA GLY A 284 -1.14 -5.46 24.80
C GLY A 284 -2.58 -5.37 24.29
N GLY A 285 -2.78 -4.94 23.03
CA GLY A 285 -4.10 -4.72 22.43
C GLY A 285 -4.71 -3.34 22.69
N TYR A 286 -3.96 -2.40 23.27
CA TYR A 286 -4.43 -1.05 23.59
C TYR A 286 -3.91 -0.01 22.59
N TYR A 287 -4.80 0.84 22.09
CA TYR A 287 -4.46 2.11 21.43
C TYR A 287 -5.57 3.13 21.63
#